data_AF-A0AAN8CQP4-F1
#
_entry.id   AF-A0AAN8CQP4-F1
#
_cell.length_a   1.000
_cell.length_b   1.000
_cell.length_c   1.000
_cell.angle_alpha   90.00
_cell.angle_beta   90.00
_cell.angle_gamma   90.00
#
_symmetry.space_group_name_H-M   'P 1'
#
loop_
_entity.id
_entity.type
_entity.pdbx_description
1 polymer ?
#
loop_
_entity_poly.entity_id
_entity_poly.type
_entity_poly.pdbx_seq_one_letter_code
_entity_poly.pdbx_strand_id
1 'polypeptide(L)'
;MAATETQLMLSVGLIEKDVNRDTLWVWCYPSVSSDLRQVLLSKCCLTQDSREFHTFVFGQFCRTWFYISTVEVQEPTALNKVTHFSIVVTAKDFNPEKYAALSRILCRMYIKHGSPVKMMEAYVTVLTKGICQSDENGSFLIKDYDIRKAFLAGSVKDVVSQFGLETIILYTALMLKKRIVVHHPRIEALLEFTRVLPTLTWHRKDWSILHPYVHLTDTELEDLKKCPGYVAGFVDPEVSNRSDLFDVYVNLPDSVITVSQSAKEAMAMGKLHKDVGLLIVQSAEDAERSDSQVIKDISVKTKEILANLAALADQCEDSKITLESLKLHHFPPATENFLFHLAAAEQLLRI
;
A
#
# COMPACT_ATOMS: atom_id res chain seq x y z
N MET A 1 -23.01 9.25 6.07
CA MET A 1 -22.64 10.66 5.89
C MET A 1 -21.29 10.69 5.17
N ALA A 2 -21.26 11.08 3.90
CA ALA A 2 -20.02 11.20 3.15
C ALA A 2 -19.24 12.38 3.74
N ALA A 3 -18.07 12.11 4.34
CA ALA A 3 -17.09 13.17 4.50
C ALA A 3 -16.87 13.77 3.12
N THR A 4 -17.03 15.08 2.99
CA THR A 4 -16.77 15.79 1.74
C THR A 4 -15.38 15.38 1.25
N GLU A 5 -15.23 14.90 0.01
CA GLU A 5 -13.96 14.35 -0.53
C GLU A 5 -12.76 15.32 -0.38
N THR A 6 -13.04 16.61 -0.20
CA THR A 6 -12.08 17.68 0.15
C THR A 6 -11.44 17.56 1.53
N GLN A 7 -12.00 16.78 2.46
CA GLN A 7 -11.52 16.64 3.85
C GLN A 7 -10.43 15.57 4.04
N LEU A 8 -9.97 14.94 2.95
CA LEU A 8 -8.98 13.86 2.99
C LEU A 8 -7.54 14.36 2.88
N MET A 9 -7.32 15.55 2.30
CA MET A 9 -5.99 16.18 2.20
C MET A 9 -5.61 16.81 3.54
N LEU A 10 -4.38 16.59 3.99
CA LEU A 10 -3.93 17.01 5.31
C LEU A 10 -2.93 18.16 5.25
N SER A 11 -1.84 18.02 4.50
CA SER A 11 -0.83 19.08 4.34
C SER A 11 -0.06 18.94 3.04
N VAL A 12 0.60 20.04 2.65
CA VAL A 12 1.61 20.13 1.61
C VAL A 12 2.92 20.64 2.21
N GLY A 13 4.05 20.05 1.83
CA GLY A 13 5.39 20.42 2.23
C GLY A 13 6.31 20.62 1.03
N LEU A 14 7.36 21.42 1.22
CA LEU A 14 8.40 21.70 0.24
C LEU A 14 9.76 21.40 0.85
N ILE A 15 10.52 20.55 0.15
CA ILE A 15 11.90 20.22 0.44
C ILE A 15 12.74 20.70 -0.74
N GLU A 16 13.87 21.35 -0.49
CA GLU A 16 14.80 21.81 -1.52
C GLU A 16 16.17 21.20 -1.31
N LYS A 17 16.87 20.96 -2.42
CA LYS A 17 18.31 20.73 -2.46
C LYS A 17 18.97 21.90 -3.17
N ASP A 18 19.77 22.66 -2.44
CA ASP A 18 20.39 23.86 -2.97
C ASP A 18 21.66 23.56 -3.82
N VAL A 19 22.28 24.61 -4.37
CA VAL A 19 23.55 24.51 -5.12
C VAL A 19 24.74 24.11 -4.25
N ASN A 20 24.65 24.23 -2.92
CA ASN A 20 25.65 23.77 -1.96
C ASN A 20 25.46 22.29 -1.58
N ARG A 21 24.41 21.64 -2.12
CA ARG A 21 23.98 20.26 -1.84
C ARG A 21 23.30 20.08 -0.49
N ASP A 22 22.92 21.17 0.17
CA ASP A 22 22.16 21.11 1.42
C ASP A 22 20.69 20.81 1.12
N THR A 23 20.15 19.80 1.81
CA THR A 23 18.74 19.43 1.71
C THR A 23 17.96 19.97 2.91
N LEU A 24 16.98 20.83 2.64
CA LEU A 24 16.24 21.57 3.67
C LEU A 24 14.75 21.41 3.48
N TRP A 25 14.02 21.20 4.58
CA TRP A 25 12.56 21.39 4.59
C TRP A 25 12.28 22.89 4.74
N VAL A 26 11.89 23.52 3.63
CA VAL A 26 11.80 24.97 3.50
C VAL A 26 10.43 25.48 3.96
N TRP A 27 9.37 24.73 3.69
CA TRP A 27 8.02 25.21 3.91
C TRP A 27 7.01 24.08 4.07
N CYS A 28 5.93 24.32 4.83
CA CYS A 28 4.77 23.44 4.87
C CYS A 28 3.49 24.16 5.30
N TYR A 29 2.35 23.66 4.84
CA TYR A 29 1.03 24.10 5.26
C TYR A 29 -0.01 22.96 5.20
N PRO A 30 -0.82 22.78 6.25
CA PRO A 30 -0.57 23.17 7.64
C PRO A 30 0.74 22.58 8.18
N SER A 31 1.11 22.90 9.42
CA SER A 31 2.27 22.28 10.06
C SER A 31 2.08 20.77 10.24
N VAL A 32 3.19 20.04 10.17
CA VAL A 32 3.27 18.59 10.45
C VAL A 32 4.04 18.35 11.75
N SER A 33 3.86 17.18 12.37
CA SER A 33 4.65 16.80 13.55
C SER A 33 6.13 16.63 13.19
N SER A 34 7.01 16.75 14.19
CA SER A 34 8.45 16.57 14.00
C SER A 34 8.78 15.17 13.46
N ASP A 35 8.17 14.13 14.02
CA ASP A 35 8.41 12.73 13.62
C ASP A 35 8.00 12.50 12.17
N LEU A 36 6.81 12.99 11.78
CA LEU A 36 6.36 12.89 10.39
C LEU A 36 7.30 13.66 9.46
N ARG A 37 7.74 14.87 9.83
CA ARG A 37 8.70 15.65 9.03
C ARG A 37 10.01 14.90 8.83
N GLN A 38 10.55 14.27 9.87
CA GLN A 38 11.78 13.48 9.79
C GLN A 38 11.62 12.28 8.86
N VAL A 39 10.52 11.53 8.97
CA VAL A 39 10.20 10.44 8.05
C VAL A 39 10.09 10.96 6.61
N LEU A 40 9.35 12.04 6.37
CA LEU A 40 9.20 12.58 5.01
C LEU A 40 10.53 13.05 4.40
N LEU A 41 11.44 13.60 5.21
CA LEU A 41 12.80 13.94 4.79
C LEU A 41 13.64 12.71 4.44
N SER A 42 13.55 11.61 5.20
CA SER A 42 14.27 10.37 4.88
C SER A 42 13.70 9.66 3.65
N LYS A 43 12.40 9.82 3.38
CA LYS A 43 11.72 9.25 2.21
C LYS A 43 11.98 10.02 0.92
N CYS A 44 12.34 11.30 0.99
CA CYS A 44 12.73 12.04 -0.20
C CYS A 44 14.11 11.58 -0.68
N CYS A 45 14.27 11.38 -2.00
CA CYS A 45 15.54 10.96 -2.59
C CYS A 45 16.63 12.05 -2.54
N LEU A 46 16.31 13.26 -2.08
CA LEU A 46 17.25 14.39 -2.05
C LEU A 46 18.28 14.30 -0.92
N THR A 47 17.96 13.61 0.17
CA THR A 47 18.85 13.41 1.34
C THR A 47 19.87 12.31 1.12
N GLN A 48 19.67 11.44 0.14
CA GLN A 48 20.59 10.36 -0.17
C GLN A 48 21.67 10.87 -1.15
N ASP A 49 22.93 10.52 -0.90
CA ASP A 49 24.02 10.68 -1.87
C ASP A 49 23.93 9.67 -3.03
N SER A 50 22.89 8.82 -3.01
CA SER A 50 22.64 7.80 -4.01
C SER A 50 22.28 8.41 -5.37
N ARG A 51 22.62 7.70 -6.44
CA ARG A 51 22.34 8.11 -7.83
C ARG A 51 20.89 7.85 -8.26
N GLU A 52 20.06 7.29 -7.38
CA GLU A 52 18.71 6.86 -7.74
C GLU A 52 17.72 8.01 -7.57
N PHE A 53 17.40 8.63 -8.70
CA PHE A 53 16.45 9.72 -8.77
C PHE A 53 15.03 9.17 -8.98
N HIS A 54 14.24 9.17 -7.90
CA HIS A 54 12.83 8.76 -7.95
C HIS A 54 11.91 9.98 -8.11
N THR A 55 11.12 9.98 -9.19
CA THR A 55 10.23 11.11 -9.53
C THR A 55 8.97 11.14 -8.67
N PHE A 56 8.46 9.98 -8.27
CA PHE A 56 7.25 9.87 -7.46
C PHE A 56 7.31 8.64 -6.56
N VAL A 57 7.16 8.85 -5.25
CA VAL A 57 7.06 7.78 -4.26
C VAL A 57 5.87 8.02 -3.35
N PHE A 58 5.29 6.95 -2.81
CA PHE A 58 4.20 7.05 -1.85
C PHE A 58 4.36 6.01 -0.75
N GLY A 59 3.78 6.30 0.41
CA GLY A 59 3.82 5.41 1.55
C GLY A 59 2.88 5.82 2.66
N GLN A 60 2.95 5.12 3.78
CA GLN A 60 2.06 5.34 4.92
C GLN A 60 2.85 5.33 6.22
N PHE A 61 2.60 6.33 7.07
CA PHE A 61 3.13 6.41 8.43
C PHE A 61 2.04 6.93 9.39
N CYS A 62 1.82 6.26 10.51
CA CYS A 62 0.81 6.63 11.51
C CYS A 62 -0.59 6.90 10.90
N ARG A 63 -1.08 6.00 10.03
CA ARG A 63 -2.36 6.16 9.29
C ARG A 63 -2.47 7.45 8.49
N THR A 64 -1.35 7.95 8.02
CA THR A 64 -1.26 9.11 7.13
C THR A 64 -0.49 8.71 5.89
N TRP A 65 -1.16 8.83 4.74
CA TRP A 65 -0.54 8.63 3.45
C TRP A 65 0.34 9.83 3.11
N PHE A 66 1.50 9.56 2.55
CA PHE A 66 2.36 10.57 1.97
C PHE A 66 2.65 10.26 0.50
N TYR A 67 2.79 11.32 -0.28
CA TYR A 67 3.07 11.30 -1.71
C TYR A 67 4.14 12.34 -1.99
N ILE A 68 5.30 11.91 -2.46
CA ILE A 68 6.45 12.78 -2.67
C ILE A 68 6.75 12.79 -4.16
N SER A 69 6.65 13.97 -4.78
CA SER A 69 7.11 14.19 -6.15
C SER A 69 8.42 14.96 -6.12
N THR A 70 9.45 14.46 -6.79
CA THR A 70 10.76 15.10 -6.86
C THR A 70 11.05 15.55 -8.28
N VAL A 71 11.58 16.75 -8.43
CA VAL A 71 11.87 17.38 -9.72
C VAL A 71 13.28 17.98 -9.70
N GLU A 72 14.03 17.73 -10.77
CA GLU A 72 15.27 18.43 -11.09
C GLU A 72 14.94 19.77 -11.76
N VAL A 73 15.57 20.85 -11.31
CA VAL A 73 15.38 22.19 -11.85
C VAL A 73 16.27 22.38 -13.08
N GLN A 74 15.65 22.46 -14.25
CA GLN A 74 16.35 22.76 -15.50
C GLN A 74 16.30 24.26 -15.82
N GLU A 75 17.45 24.93 -15.84
CA GLU A 75 17.54 26.37 -16.12
C GLU A 75 17.13 26.72 -17.56
N PRO A 76 16.54 27.91 -17.82
CA PRO A 76 16.31 29.01 -16.87
C PRO A 76 14.95 28.92 -16.15
N THR A 77 14.96 29.08 -14.82
CA THR A 77 13.74 29.17 -13.98
C THR A 77 13.87 30.28 -12.93
N ALA A 78 12.81 30.54 -12.18
CA ALA A 78 12.86 31.46 -11.03
C ALA A 78 13.68 30.91 -9.84
N LEU A 79 14.10 29.64 -9.88
CA LEU A 79 14.75 28.91 -8.80
C LEU A 79 16.28 28.89 -8.96
N ASN A 80 16.91 30.06 -8.97
CA ASN A 80 18.34 30.24 -9.24
C ASN A 80 19.32 29.65 -8.20
N LYS A 81 18.84 29.13 -7.06
CA LYS A 81 19.66 28.53 -6.01
C LYS A 81 19.28 27.08 -5.69
N VAL A 82 18.31 26.52 -6.40
CA VAL A 82 17.75 25.19 -6.13
C VAL A 82 18.10 24.29 -7.29
N THR A 83 18.76 23.16 -7.02
CA THR A 83 19.07 22.16 -8.05
C THR A 83 17.94 21.15 -8.19
N HIS A 84 17.31 20.79 -7.08
CA HIS A 84 16.19 19.86 -7.03
C HIS A 84 15.23 20.28 -5.92
N PHE A 85 13.96 19.90 -6.05
CA PHE A 85 13.00 20.05 -4.97
C PHE A 85 12.03 18.86 -4.94
N SER A 86 11.46 18.62 -3.77
CA SER A 86 10.38 17.66 -3.59
C SER A 86 9.15 18.36 -3.02
N ILE A 87 7.99 18.07 -3.60
CA ILE A 87 6.69 18.42 -3.03
C ILE A 87 6.14 17.19 -2.33
N VAL A 88 5.78 17.38 -1.06
CA VAL A 88 5.20 16.34 -0.23
C VAL A 88 3.73 16.66 -0.01
N VAL A 89 2.83 15.77 -0.43
CA VAL A 89 1.40 15.86 -0.11
C VAL A 89 1.06 14.75 0.87
N THR A 90 0.33 15.08 1.93
CA THR A 90 -0.17 14.10 2.90
C THR A 90 -1.70 14.03 2.89
N ALA A 91 -2.24 12.84 3.15
CA ALA A 91 -3.68 12.58 3.08
C ALA A 91 -4.13 11.42 3.97
N LYS A 92 -5.46 11.24 4.05
CA LYS A 92 -6.11 10.11 4.73
C LYS A 92 -6.51 8.97 3.82
N ASP A 93 -6.52 9.16 2.50
CA ASP A 93 -6.85 8.12 1.53
C ASP A 93 -5.67 7.68 0.68
N PHE A 94 -5.76 6.44 0.20
CA PHE A 94 -4.86 5.87 -0.79
C PHE A 94 -5.36 6.22 -2.20
N ASN A 95 -4.67 7.13 -2.88
CA ASN A 95 -4.95 7.47 -4.27
C ASN A 95 -3.70 8.04 -4.98
N PRO A 96 -2.69 7.20 -5.28
CA PRO A 96 -1.44 7.65 -5.88
C PRO A 96 -1.63 8.48 -7.15
N GLU A 97 -2.59 8.11 -8.01
CA GLU A 97 -2.83 8.78 -9.29
C GLU A 97 -3.36 10.21 -9.09
N LYS A 98 -4.27 10.42 -8.14
CA LYS A 98 -4.78 11.76 -7.74
C LYS A 98 -3.65 12.65 -7.26
N TYR A 99 -2.82 12.11 -6.37
CA TYR A 99 -1.78 12.89 -5.71
C TYR A 99 -0.55 13.12 -6.60
N ALA A 100 -0.22 12.20 -7.50
CA ALA A 100 0.77 12.42 -8.56
C ALA A 100 0.33 13.57 -9.48
N ALA A 101 -0.93 13.56 -9.93
CA ALA A 101 -1.45 14.60 -10.81
C ALA A 101 -1.49 15.97 -10.14
N LEU A 102 -1.95 16.05 -8.89
CA LEU A 102 -1.93 17.27 -8.10
C LEU A 102 -0.50 17.78 -7.89
N SER A 103 0.41 16.90 -7.45
CA SER A 103 1.81 17.28 -7.18
C SER A 103 2.51 17.79 -8.43
N ARG A 104 2.21 17.23 -9.61
CA ARG A 104 2.73 17.75 -10.89
C ARG A 104 2.30 19.20 -11.15
N ILE A 105 1.08 19.58 -10.82
CA ILE A 105 0.60 20.97 -10.95
C ILE A 105 1.34 21.86 -9.95
N LEU A 106 1.45 21.42 -8.70
CA LEU A 106 2.17 22.15 -7.66
C LEU A 106 3.65 22.37 -8.02
N CYS A 107 4.31 21.36 -8.60
CA CYS A 107 5.70 21.44 -9.05
C CYS A 107 5.87 22.51 -10.13
N ARG A 108 4.96 22.53 -11.11
CA ARG A 108 4.98 23.55 -12.19
C ARG A 108 4.71 24.95 -11.65
N MET A 109 3.77 25.11 -10.73
CA MET A 109 3.54 26.39 -10.04
C MET A 109 4.79 26.86 -9.30
N TYR A 110 5.49 25.94 -8.64
CA TYR A 110 6.71 26.27 -7.91
C TYR A 110 7.85 26.69 -8.87
N ILE A 111 8.10 25.93 -9.93
CA ILE A 111 9.12 26.25 -10.95
C ILE A 111 8.85 27.61 -11.61
N LYS A 112 7.58 27.88 -11.96
CA LYS A 112 7.18 29.10 -12.67
C LYS A 112 7.35 30.36 -11.81
N HIS A 113 7.02 30.27 -10.53
CA HIS A 113 6.94 31.44 -9.65
C HIS A 113 8.10 31.57 -8.66
N GLY A 114 8.86 30.50 -8.43
CA GLY A 114 9.94 30.47 -7.43
C GLY A 114 9.46 30.74 -6.00
N SER A 115 8.18 30.49 -5.71
CA SER A 115 7.56 30.87 -4.44
C SER A 115 6.56 29.82 -3.95
N PRO A 116 6.65 29.40 -2.67
CA PRO A 116 5.69 28.45 -2.09
C PRO A 116 4.28 29.04 -1.94
N VAL A 117 4.11 30.38 -2.03
CA VAL A 117 2.80 31.04 -1.89
C VAL A 117 1.86 30.64 -3.01
N LYS A 118 2.30 30.66 -4.27
CA LYS A 118 1.47 30.26 -5.42
C LYS A 118 1.13 28.78 -5.42
N MET A 119 2.07 27.95 -4.97
CA MET A 119 1.83 26.54 -4.72
C MET A 119 0.77 26.33 -3.63
N MET A 120 0.84 27.06 -2.52
CA MET A 120 -0.15 27.01 -1.44
C MET A 120 -1.54 27.47 -1.91
N GLU A 121 -1.63 28.58 -2.65
CA GLU A 121 -2.89 29.07 -3.22
C GLU A 121 -3.57 27.98 -4.07
N ALA A 122 -2.81 27.30 -4.93
CA ALA A 122 -3.30 26.18 -5.74
C ALA A 122 -3.77 25.01 -4.86
N TYR A 123 -2.96 24.60 -3.88
CA TYR A 123 -3.32 23.54 -2.92
C TYR A 123 -4.61 23.86 -2.16
N VAL A 124 -4.74 25.08 -1.62
CA VAL A 124 -5.94 25.53 -0.88
C VAL A 124 -7.16 25.61 -1.80
N THR A 125 -6.98 25.99 -3.07
CA THR A 125 -8.08 25.99 -4.05
C THR A 125 -8.59 24.57 -4.28
N VAL A 126 -7.71 23.58 -4.40
CA VAL A 126 -8.09 22.17 -4.47
C VAL A 126 -8.76 21.71 -3.18
N LEU A 127 -8.19 22.06 -2.03
CA LEU A 127 -8.73 21.68 -0.71
C LEU A 127 -10.13 22.25 -0.46
N THR A 128 -10.43 23.46 -0.95
CA THR A 128 -11.70 24.16 -0.66
C THR A 128 -12.74 23.99 -1.76
N LYS A 129 -12.31 23.91 -3.03
CA LYS A 129 -13.21 23.88 -4.20
C LYS A 129 -13.14 22.58 -4.98
N GLY A 130 -12.18 21.70 -4.68
CA GLY A 130 -11.98 20.44 -5.39
C GLY A 130 -11.45 20.57 -6.81
N ILE A 131 -11.01 21.78 -7.21
CA ILE A 131 -10.56 22.07 -8.57
C ILE A 131 -9.30 22.94 -8.56
N CYS A 132 -8.43 22.75 -9.55
CA CYS A 132 -7.34 23.68 -9.87
C CYS A 132 -7.31 23.88 -11.38
N GLN A 133 -7.46 25.12 -11.82
CA GLN A 133 -7.26 25.50 -13.21
C GLN A 133 -5.83 25.99 -13.38
N SER A 134 -5.14 25.49 -14.40
CA SER A 134 -3.83 25.97 -14.80
C SER A 134 -3.80 26.08 -16.31
N ASP A 135 -3.49 27.27 -16.81
CA ASP A 135 -3.49 27.59 -18.24
C ASP A 135 -2.59 26.65 -19.07
N GLU A 136 -1.58 26.05 -18.44
CA GLU A 136 -0.59 25.17 -19.08
C GLU A 136 -0.87 23.67 -18.89
N ASN A 137 -1.69 23.28 -17.90
CA ASN A 137 -1.83 21.88 -17.47
C ASN A 137 -3.24 21.30 -17.63
N GLY A 138 -4.17 22.12 -18.12
CA GLY A 138 -5.59 21.82 -18.09
C GLY A 138 -6.18 21.95 -16.68
N SER A 139 -7.40 21.47 -16.50
CA SER A 139 -8.10 21.49 -15.22
C SER A 139 -7.87 20.20 -14.45
N PHE A 140 -7.45 20.29 -13.19
CA PHE A 140 -7.52 19.20 -12.23
C PHE A 140 -8.84 19.28 -11.47
N LEU A 141 -9.57 18.17 -11.41
CA LEU A 141 -10.78 18.03 -10.61
C LEU A 141 -10.69 16.76 -9.77
N ILE A 142 -10.89 16.88 -8.45
CA ILE A 142 -10.82 15.72 -7.53
C ILE A 142 -11.77 14.61 -7.98
N LYS A 143 -12.97 14.97 -8.46
CA LYS A 143 -14.02 14.04 -8.92
C LYS A 143 -13.59 13.14 -10.08
N ASP A 144 -12.53 13.49 -10.81
CA ASP A 144 -12.03 12.67 -11.92
C ASP A 144 -11.21 11.46 -11.40
N TYR A 145 -10.85 11.46 -10.11
CA TYR A 145 -10.00 10.46 -9.47
C TYR A 145 -10.78 9.55 -8.51
N ASP A 146 -11.40 8.52 -9.07
CA ASP A 146 -12.09 7.47 -8.30
C ASP A 146 -11.08 6.56 -7.57
N ILE A 147 -11.21 6.45 -6.24
CA ILE A 147 -10.37 5.59 -5.40
C ILE A 147 -10.40 4.11 -5.84
N ARG A 148 -11.51 3.64 -6.41
CA ARG A 148 -11.63 2.26 -6.92
C ARG A 148 -10.72 2.02 -8.11
N LYS A 149 -10.49 3.04 -8.95
CA LYS A 149 -9.51 2.96 -10.04
C LYS A 149 -8.09 2.88 -9.47
N ALA A 150 -7.79 3.61 -8.41
CA ALA A 150 -6.48 3.53 -7.74
C ALA A 150 -6.23 2.13 -7.14
N PHE A 151 -7.25 1.48 -6.57
CA PHE A 151 -7.16 0.09 -6.10
C PHE A 151 -6.92 -0.93 -7.22
N LEU A 152 -7.35 -0.63 -8.44
CA LEU A 152 -7.26 -1.52 -9.61
C LEU A 152 -6.13 -1.15 -10.58
N ALA A 153 -5.29 -0.17 -10.24
CA ALA A 153 -4.30 0.33 -11.18
C ALA A 153 -3.07 -0.58 -11.36
N GLY A 154 -2.86 -1.57 -10.48
CA GLY A 154 -1.81 -2.57 -10.63
C GLY A 154 -2.36 -3.89 -11.18
N SER A 155 -1.46 -4.75 -11.67
CA SER A 155 -1.84 -6.03 -12.27
C SER A 155 -1.73 -7.19 -11.27
N VAL A 156 -2.86 -7.85 -10.99
CA VAL A 156 -2.88 -9.13 -10.26
C VAL A 156 -2.35 -10.26 -11.14
N LYS A 157 -2.52 -10.16 -12.47
CA LYS A 157 -1.99 -11.15 -13.41
C LYS A 157 -0.47 -11.18 -13.36
N ASP A 158 0.20 -10.03 -13.20
CA ASP A 158 1.66 -9.99 -13.06
C ASP A 158 2.13 -10.73 -11.79
N VAL A 159 1.45 -10.53 -10.65
CA VAL A 159 1.74 -11.29 -9.41
C VAL A 159 1.60 -12.80 -9.65
N VAL A 160 0.51 -13.22 -10.30
CA VAL A 160 0.27 -14.65 -10.59
C VAL A 160 1.27 -15.19 -11.60
N SER A 161 1.67 -14.40 -12.60
CA SER A 161 2.68 -14.80 -13.58
C SER A 161 4.05 -15.03 -12.94
N GLN A 162 4.36 -14.26 -11.89
CA GLN A 162 5.64 -14.34 -11.20
C GLN A 162 5.72 -15.53 -10.23
N PHE A 163 4.65 -15.79 -9.48
CA PHE A 163 4.65 -16.79 -8.40
C PHE A 163 3.84 -18.06 -8.71
N GLY A 164 3.07 -18.08 -9.80
CA GLY A 164 2.23 -19.20 -10.18
C GLY A 164 1.33 -19.66 -9.02
N LEU A 165 1.38 -20.96 -8.72
CA LEU A 165 0.60 -21.56 -7.64
C LEU A 165 0.99 -21.01 -6.26
N GLU A 166 2.23 -20.53 -6.05
CA GLU A 166 2.66 -19.96 -4.77
C GLU A 166 1.95 -18.64 -4.42
N THR A 167 1.26 -18.01 -5.39
CA THR A 167 0.36 -16.88 -5.11
C THR A 167 -0.69 -17.22 -4.05
N ILE A 168 -1.05 -18.50 -3.90
CA ILE A 168 -1.93 -18.96 -2.81
C ILE A 168 -1.38 -18.62 -1.42
N ILE A 169 -0.06 -18.58 -1.25
CA ILE A 169 0.57 -18.24 0.03
C ILE A 169 0.27 -16.78 0.37
N LEU A 170 0.36 -15.87 -0.61
CA LEU A 170 0.02 -14.45 -0.44
C LEU A 170 -1.47 -14.27 -0.14
N TYR A 171 -2.34 -14.95 -0.90
CA TYR A 171 -3.78 -14.95 -0.65
C TYR A 171 -4.11 -15.44 0.76
N THR A 172 -3.57 -16.58 1.18
CA THR A 172 -3.81 -17.14 2.52
C THR A 172 -3.29 -16.20 3.61
N ALA A 173 -2.10 -15.64 3.44
CA ALA A 173 -1.54 -14.69 4.40
C ALA A 173 -2.44 -13.47 4.59
N LEU A 174 -2.97 -12.91 3.49
CA LEU A 174 -3.92 -11.80 3.54
C LEU A 174 -5.24 -12.22 4.20
N MET A 175 -5.80 -13.37 3.82
CA MET A 175 -7.03 -13.91 4.44
C MET A 175 -6.88 -14.06 5.95
N LEU A 176 -5.70 -14.49 6.43
CA LEU A 176 -5.41 -14.69 7.84
C LEU A 176 -4.86 -13.43 8.55
N LYS A 177 -4.85 -12.27 7.88
CA LYS A 177 -4.30 -11.00 8.40
C LYS A 177 -2.87 -11.15 8.93
N LYS A 178 -2.04 -11.92 8.22
CA LYS A 178 -0.62 -12.11 8.53
C LYS A 178 0.23 -10.91 8.10
N ARG A 179 1.43 -10.82 8.65
CA ARG A 179 2.42 -9.80 8.32
C ARG A 179 3.23 -10.23 7.11
N ILE A 180 3.03 -9.55 5.99
CA ILE A 180 3.72 -9.79 4.73
C ILE A 180 4.77 -8.69 4.56
N VAL A 181 6.02 -9.09 4.40
CA VAL A 181 7.13 -8.20 4.06
C VAL A 181 7.58 -8.52 2.64
N VAL A 182 7.73 -7.49 1.83
CA VAL A 182 8.23 -7.58 0.45
C VAL A 182 9.54 -6.80 0.36
N HIS A 183 10.55 -7.41 -0.23
CA HIS A 183 11.82 -6.77 -0.53
C HIS A 183 12.01 -6.62 -2.04
N HIS A 184 12.40 -5.42 -2.48
CA HIS A 184 12.91 -5.18 -3.82
C HIS A 184 13.82 -3.93 -3.81
N PRO A 185 15.03 -3.96 -4.41
CA PRO A 185 15.97 -2.83 -4.37
C PRO A 185 15.44 -1.59 -5.11
N ARG A 186 14.74 -1.79 -6.24
CA ARG A 186 14.07 -0.71 -6.98
C ARG A 186 12.72 -0.36 -6.36
N ILE A 187 12.57 0.86 -5.86
CA ILE A 187 11.35 1.34 -5.21
C ILE A 187 10.12 1.29 -6.11
N GLU A 188 10.23 1.60 -7.40
CA GLU A 188 9.09 1.62 -8.32
C GLU A 188 8.44 0.23 -8.42
N ALA A 189 9.25 -0.82 -8.56
CA ALA A 189 8.77 -2.20 -8.58
C ALA A 189 8.17 -2.63 -7.24
N LEU A 190 8.75 -2.16 -6.12
CA LEU A 190 8.22 -2.41 -4.78
C LEU A 190 6.83 -1.79 -4.60
N LEU A 191 6.66 -0.52 -5.02
CA LEU A 191 5.40 0.21 -4.96
C LEU A 191 4.33 -0.43 -5.86
N GLU A 192 4.71 -0.82 -7.08
CA GLU A 192 3.82 -1.49 -8.05
C GLU A 192 3.36 -2.87 -7.56
N PHE A 193 4.25 -3.67 -6.98
CA PHE A 193 3.90 -4.99 -6.49
C PHE A 193 3.04 -4.93 -5.22
N THR A 194 3.49 -4.18 -4.20
CA THR A 194 2.83 -4.15 -2.89
C THR A 194 1.41 -3.60 -2.97
N ARG A 195 1.14 -2.60 -3.83
CA ARG A 195 -0.20 -2.02 -4.00
C ARG A 195 -1.25 -3.00 -4.52
N VAL A 196 -0.83 -4.06 -5.21
CA VAL A 196 -1.71 -5.07 -5.81
C VAL A 196 -2.19 -6.07 -4.77
N LEU A 197 -1.37 -6.41 -3.77
CA LEU A 197 -1.65 -7.51 -2.85
C LEU A 197 -3.03 -7.43 -2.18
N PRO A 198 -3.52 -6.27 -1.67
CA PRO A 198 -4.85 -6.20 -1.07
C PRO A 198 -6.00 -6.59 -2.01
N THR A 199 -5.80 -6.58 -3.34
CA THR A 199 -6.81 -7.03 -4.31
C THR A 199 -7.13 -8.53 -4.22
N LEU A 200 -6.19 -9.36 -3.74
CA LEU A 200 -6.44 -10.78 -3.48
C LEU A 200 -7.51 -11.00 -2.41
N THR A 201 -7.76 -10.00 -1.55
CA THR A 201 -8.82 -9.99 -0.54
C THR A 201 -9.79 -8.83 -0.75
N TRP A 202 -10.22 -8.62 -2.00
CA TRP A 202 -11.07 -7.50 -2.41
C TRP A 202 -12.37 -7.32 -1.60
N HIS A 203 -12.89 -8.37 -0.97
CA HIS A 203 -14.06 -8.29 -0.11
C HIS A 203 -13.89 -7.28 1.05
N ARG A 204 -12.65 -7.03 1.51
CA ARG A 204 -12.35 -6.07 2.58
C ARG A 204 -12.21 -4.63 2.08
N LYS A 205 -11.76 -4.44 0.84
CA LYS A 205 -11.43 -3.12 0.24
C LYS A 205 -10.57 -2.23 1.15
N ASP A 206 -9.62 -2.84 1.84
CA ASP A 206 -8.84 -2.19 2.88
C ASP A 206 -7.38 -2.03 2.43
N TRP A 207 -7.02 -0.81 2.02
CA TRP A 207 -5.64 -0.44 1.71
C TRP A 207 -4.91 0.14 2.92
N SER A 208 -5.56 0.30 4.08
CA SER A 208 -4.89 0.82 5.28
C SER A 208 -3.81 -0.12 5.83
N ILE A 209 -3.87 -1.41 5.46
CA ILE A 209 -2.85 -2.42 5.79
C ILE A 209 -1.54 -2.25 5.00
N LEU A 210 -1.52 -1.37 4.00
CA LEU A 210 -0.40 -1.23 3.07
C LEU A 210 0.61 -0.18 3.55
N HIS A 211 1.85 -0.59 3.71
CA HIS A 211 3.01 0.23 4.05
C HIS A 211 4.08 0.02 2.96
N PRO A 212 3.89 0.60 1.75
CA PRO A 212 4.59 0.14 0.56
C PRO A 212 6.05 0.60 0.49
N TYR A 213 6.48 1.52 1.37
CA TYR A 213 7.86 2.03 1.43
C TYR A 213 8.31 2.32 2.86
N VAL A 214 8.85 1.30 3.54
CA VAL A 214 9.32 1.35 4.93
C VAL A 214 10.84 1.27 4.98
N HIS A 215 11.46 2.00 5.91
CA HIS A 215 12.89 1.84 6.22
C HIS A 215 13.06 1.12 7.55
N LEU A 216 14.22 0.48 7.75
CA LEU A 216 14.58 -0.20 9.00
C LEU A 216 14.98 0.79 10.11
N THR A 217 14.10 1.74 10.41
CA THR A 217 14.26 2.72 11.49
C THR A 217 13.32 2.39 12.64
N ASP A 218 13.73 2.62 13.88
CA ASP A 218 12.90 2.31 15.05
C ASP A 218 11.53 3.00 14.98
N THR A 219 11.50 4.28 14.60
CA THR A 219 10.27 5.07 14.45
C THR A 219 9.25 4.41 13.51
N GLU A 220 9.68 3.95 12.34
CA GLU A 220 8.77 3.31 11.37
C GLU A 220 8.41 1.89 11.79
N LEU A 221 9.36 1.12 12.35
CA LEU A 221 9.12 -0.24 12.80
C LEU A 221 8.17 -0.30 14.00
N GLU A 222 8.26 0.66 14.92
CA GLU A 222 7.33 0.80 16.04
C GLU A 222 5.91 1.10 15.56
N ASP A 223 5.75 1.96 14.55
CA ASP A 223 4.44 2.22 13.95
C ASP A 223 3.90 0.98 13.25
N LEU A 224 4.73 0.33 12.44
CA LEU A 224 4.36 -0.88 11.70
C LEU A 224 3.90 -2.02 12.64
N LYS A 225 4.58 -2.20 13.78
CA LYS A 225 4.24 -3.20 14.80
C LYS A 225 2.91 -2.95 15.51
N LYS A 226 2.30 -1.76 15.40
CA LYS A 226 0.94 -1.50 15.92
C LYS A 226 -0.15 -2.16 15.07
N CYS A 227 0.16 -2.51 13.82
CA CYS A 227 -0.74 -3.19 12.92
C CYS A 227 -0.67 -4.70 13.15
N PRO A 228 -1.79 -5.38 13.48
CA PRO A 228 -1.78 -6.83 13.72
C PRO A 228 -1.47 -7.65 12.46
N GLY A 229 -1.79 -7.10 11.28
CA GLY A 229 -1.46 -7.64 9.96
C GLY A 229 -1.25 -6.51 8.98
N TYR A 230 -0.30 -6.68 8.06
CA TYR A 230 0.10 -5.65 7.11
C TYR A 230 0.79 -6.22 5.88
N VAL A 231 0.91 -5.40 4.85
CA VAL A 231 1.81 -5.58 3.70
C VAL A 231 2.83 -4.45 3.73
N ALA A 232 4.10 -4.77 3.99
CA ALA A 232 5.16 -3.78 4.09
C ALA A 232 6.24 -3.99 3.03
N GLY A 233 6.61 -2.94 2.30
CA GLY A 233 7.68 -2.95 1.30
C GLY A 233 8.97 -2.36 1.87
N PHE A 234 10.11 -3.00 1.61
CA PHE A 234 11.44 -2.53 1.98
C PHE A 234 12.39 -2.57 0.79
N VAL A 235 13.21 -1.53 0.65
CA VAL A 235 14.33 -1.51 -0.31
C VAL A 235 15.62 -2.07 0.28
N ASP A 236 15.70 -2.10 1.62
CA ASP A 236 16.86 -2.61 2.34
C ASP A 236 16.78 -4.15 2.44
N PRO A 237 17.75 -4.89 1.87
CA PRO A 237 17.76 -6.35 1.90
C PRO A 237 17.90 -6.92 3.32
N GLU A 238 18.44 -6.18 4.28
CA GLU A 238 18.62 -6.64 5.67
C GLU A 238 17.30 -6.98 6.37
N VAL A 239 16.17 -6.55 5.81
CA VAL A 239 14.85 -6.97 6.30
C VAL A 239 14.68 -8.50 6.27
N SER A 240 15.38 -9.22 5.39
CA SER A 240 15.33 -10.70 5.36
C SER A 240 15.79 -11.33 6.67
N ASN A 241 16.67 -10.64 7.40
CA ASN A 241 17.23 -11.08 8.68
C ASN A 241 16.31 -10.76 9.88
N ARG A 242 15.17 -10.10 9.64
CA ARG A 242 14.25 -9.60 10.65
C ARG A 242 12.96 -10.42 10.71
N SER A 243 13.09 -11.70 11.06
CA SER A 243 11.93 -12.62 11.19
C SER A 243 10.90 -12.18 12.23
N ASP A 244 11.24 -11.25 13.14
CA ASP A 244 10.29 -10.64 14.06
C ASP A 244 9.25 -9.75 13.34
N LEU A 245 9.55 -9.28 12.13
CA LEU A 245 8.68 -8.40 11.35
C LEU A 245 7.67 -9.16 10.50
N PHE A 246 7.91 -10.41 10.12
CA PHE A 246 7.05 -11.08 9.13
C PHE A 246 6.64 -12.50 9.49
N ASP A 247 5.46 -12.83 9.00
CA ASP A 247 4.96 -14.20 8.88
C ASP A 247 5.26 -14.76 7.49
N VAL A 248 5.24 -13.89 6.47
CA VAL A 248 5.59 -14.20 5.08
C VAL A 248 6.55 -13.14 4.56
N TYR A 249 7.68 -13.59 4.03
CA TYR A 249 8.67 -12.75 3.36
C TYR A 249 8.66 -13.05 1.86
N VAL A 250 8.65 -12.00 1.05
CA VAL A 250 8.71 -12.06 -0.41
C VAL A 250 9.98 -11.38 -0.87
N ASN A 251 10.92 -12.16 -1.41
CA ASN A 251 12.06 -11.64 -2.13
C ASN A 251 11.64 -11.50 -3.61
N LEU A 252 11.26 -10.28 -4.00
CA LEU A 252 10.68 -10.02 -5.30
C LEU A 252 11.70 -10.20 -6.45
N PRO A 253 12.98 -9.76 -6.35
CA PRO A 253 13.99 -10.05 -7.36
C PRO A 253 14.17 -11.54 -7.66
N ASP A 254 14.17 -12.38 -6.63
CA ASP A 254 14.39 -13.82 -6.76
C ASP A 254 13.09 -14.61 -6.99
N SER A 255 11.93 -13.93 -6.96
CA SER A 255 10.61 -14.56 -7.02
C SER A 255 10.42 -15.66 -5.97
N VAL A 256 10.93 -15.45 -4.76
CA VAL A 256 10.85 -16.43 -3.66
C VAL A 256 9.91 -15.95 -2.58
N ILE A 257 8.98 -16.83 -2.16
CA ILE A 257 8.13 -16.63 -0.99
C ILE A 257 8.60 -17.55 0.14
N THR A 258 8.91 -16.98 1.30
CA THR A 258 9.31 -17.71 2.50
C THR A 258 8.29 -17.51 3.61
N VAL A 259 7.78 -18.61 4.17
CA VAL A 259 6.90 -18.58 5.37
C VAL A 259 7.78 -18.75 6.61
N SER A 260 7.61 -17.86 7.59
CA SER A 260 8.39 -17.93 8.83
C SER A 260 7.98 -19.14 9.67
N GLN A 261 8.90 -19.60 10.52
CA GLN A 261 8.68 -20.80 11.32
C GLN A 261 7.51 -20.65 12.29
N SER A 262 7.25 -19.44 12.81
CA SER A 262 6.10 -19.14 13.67
C SER A 262 4.76 -19.15 12.93
N ALA A 263 4.75 -18.95 11.62
CA ALA A 263 3.53 -18.92 10.81
C ALA A 263 3.23 -20.25 10.10
N LYS A 264 4.20 -21.17 10.05
CA LYS A 264 4.16 -22.40 9.26
C LYS A 264 2.92 -23.27 9.51
N GLU A 265 2.49 -23.39 10.76
CA GLU A 265 1.30 -24.18 11.11
C GLU A 265 0.00 -23.52 10.63
N ALA A 266 -0.17 -22.22 10.88
CA ALA A 266 -1.34 -21.45 10.43
C ALA A 266 -1.41 -21.34 8.90
N MET A 267 -0.25 -21.42 8.24
CA MET A 267 -0.08 -21.33 6.79
C MET A 267 0.03 -22.71 6.12
N ALA A 268 -0.35 -23.79 6.82
CA ALA A 268 -0.29 -25.14 6.25
C ALA A 268 -1.26 -25.27 5.06
N MET A 269 -0.72 -25.71 3.92
CA MET A 269 -1.50 -25.86 2.69
C MET A 269 -2.22 -27.22 2.68
N GLY A 270 -3.42 -27.23 2.08
CA GLY A 270 -4.28 -28.41 2.01
C GLY A 270 -5.09 -28.39 0.72
N LYS A 271 -6.02 -29.33 0.56
CA LYS A 271 -6.84 -29.45 -0.65
C LYS A 271 -7.58 -28.15 -0.98
N LEU A 272 -8.22 -27.53 0.01
CA LEU A 272 -8.92 -26.25 -0.16
C LEU A 272 -8.00 -25.17 -0.76
N HIS A 273 -6.79 -25.02 -0.21
CA HIS A 273 -5.81 -24.05 -0.69
C HIS A 273 -5.37 -24.34 -2.12
N LYS A 274 -5.11 -25.63 -2.44
CA LYS A 274 -4.77 -26.04 -3.80
C LYS A 274 -5.87 -25.70 -4.80
N ASP A 275 -7.14 -25.96 -4.45
CA ASP A 275 -8.28 -25.67 -5.31
C ASP A 275 -8.44 -24.16 -5.56
N VAL A 276 -8.24 -23.33 -4.52
CA VAL A 276 -8.22 -21.86 -4.67
C VAL A 276 -7.03 -21.39 -5.50
N GLY A 277 -5.85 -21.95 -5.28
CA GLY A 277 -4.64 -21.62 -6.02
C GLY A 277 -4.77 -21.94 -7.52
N LEU A 278 -5.35 -23.11 -7.84
CA LEU A 278 -5.65 -23.48 -9.22
C LEU A 278 -6.64 -22.51 -9.87
N LEU A 279 -7.69 -22.09 -9.15
CA LEU A 279 -8.63 -21.08 -9.65
C LEU A 279 -7.94 -19.74 -9.94
N ILE A 280 -7.06 -19.28 -9.04
CA ILE A 280 -6.30 -18.04 -9.23
C ILE A 280 -5.45 -18.12 -10.51
N VAL A 281 -4.66 -19.19 -10.64
CA VAL A 281 -3.77 -19.40 -11.79
C VAL A 281 -4.56 -19.51 -13.09
N GLN A 282 -5.59 -20.37 -13.14
CA GLN A 282 -6.42 -20.56 -14.33
C GLN A 282 -7.13 -19.27 -14.77
N SER A 283 -7.62 -18.47 -13.82
CA SER A 283 -8.25 -17.19 -14.16
C SER A 283 -7.24 -16.18 -14.70
N ALA A 284 -6.02 -16.15 -14.15
CA ALA A 284 -4.97 -15.23 -14.60
C ALA A 284 -4.31 -15.67 -15.93
N GLU A 285 -4.21 -16.96 -16.23
CA GLU A 285 -3.65 -17.46 -17.49
C GLU A 285 -4.61 -17.28 -18.68
N ASP A 286 -5.91 -17.07 -18.43
CA ASP A 286 -6.88 -16.76 -19.46
C ASP A 286 -6.59 -15.38 -20.10
N ALA A 287 -6.23 -15.39 -21.38
CA ALA A 287 -5.89 -14.19 -22.14
C ALA A 287 -7.08 -13.24 -22.31
N GLU A 288 -8.31 -13.76 -22.31
CA GLU A 288 -9.54 -12.97 -22.45
C GLU A 288 -9.96 -12.29 -21.14
N ARG A 289 -9.32 -12.66 -20.01
CA ARG A 289 -9.60 -12.08 -18.70
C ARG A 289 -8.68 -10.90 -18.39
N SER A 290 -9.29 -9.78 -18.06
CA SER A 290 -8.67 -8.62 -17.43
C SER A 290 -8.37 -8.87 -15.95
N ASP A 291 -7.46 -8.09 -15.35
CA ASP A 291 -7.20 -8.10 -13.91
C ASP A 291 -8.46 -7.95 -13.06
N SER A 292 -9.38 -7.09 -13.48
CA SER A 292 -10.66 -6.87 -12.79
C SER A 292 -11.55 -8.12 -12.77
N GLN A 293 -11.51 -8.94 -13.83
CA GLN A 293 -12.23 -10.21 -13.86
C GLN A 293 -11.55 -11.24 -12.96
N VAL A 294 -10.22 -11.33 -12.98
CA VAL A 294 -9.46 -12.21 -12.06
C VAL A 294 -9.77 -11.89 -10.61
N ILE A 295 -9.69 -10.61 -10.22
CA ILE A 295 -10.04 -10.14 -8.87
C ILE A 295 -11.49 -10.50 -8.52
N LYS A 296 -12.41 -10.40 -9.48
CA LYS A 296 -13.82 -10.77 -9.27
C LYS A 296 -13.98 -12.27 -9.00
N ASP A 297 -13.28 -13.13 -9.72
CA ASP A 297 -13.37 -14.59 -9.51
C ASP A 297 -12.80 -14.99 -8.15
N ILE A 298 -11.64 -14.42 -7.79
CA ILE A 298 -11.06 -14.59 -6.46
C ILE A 298 -12.05 -14.13 -5.39
N SER A 299 -12.70 -12.98 -5.61
CA SER A 299 -13.72 -12.45 -4.69
C SER A 299 -14.93 -13.37 -4.54
N VAL A 300 -15.42 -13.95 -5.63
CA VAL A 300 -16.53 -14.92 -5.61
C VAL A 300 -16.12 -16.13 -4.79
N LYS A 301 -14.94 -16.69 -5.06
CA LYS A 301 -14.44 -17.85 -4.31
C LYS A 301 -14.23 -17.55 -2.83
N THR A 302 -13.73 -16.36 -2.53
CA THR A 302 -13.53 -15.89 -1.14
C THR A 302 -14.88 -15.80 -0.41
N LYS A 303 -15.90 -15.26 -1.06
CA LYS A 303 -17.25 -15.16 -0.48
C LYS A 303 -17.87 -16.53 -0.20
N GLU A 304 -17.64 -17.53 -1.06
CA GLU A 304 -18.06 -18.91 -0.78
C GLU A 304 -17.41 -19.46 0.49
N ILE A 305 -16.10 -19.26 0.65
CA ILE A 305 -15.35 -19.70 1.84
C ILE A 305 -15.88 -19.01 3.10
N LEU A 306 -16.08 -17.69 3.04
CA LEU A 306 -16.60 -16.90 4.15
C LEU A 306 -18.05 -17.27 4.50
N ALA A 307 -18.89 -17.55 3.51
CA ALA A 307 -20.27 -18.00 3.73
C ALA A 307 -20.30 -19.37 4.41
N ASN A 308 -19.43 -20.29 4.00
CA ASN A 308 -19.30 -21.60 4.66
C ASN A 308 -18.82 -21.45 6.11
N LEU A 309 -17.86 -20.55 6.37
CA LEU A 309 -17.40 -20.25 7.72
C LEU A 309 -18.52 -19.67 8.58
N ALA A 310 -19.28 -18.71 8.07
CA ALA A 310 -20.42 -18.13 8.77
C ALA A 310 -21.50 -19.18 9.09
N ALA A 311 -21.80 -20.07 8.15
CA ALA A 311 -22.75 -21.16 8.36
C ALA A 311 -22.29 -22.17 9.44
N LEU A 312 -20.97 -22.36 9.62
CA LEU A 312 -20.42 -23.14 10.73
C LEU A 312 -20.55 -22.37 12.07
N ALA A 313 -20.33 -21.05 12.03
CA ALA A 313 -20.50 -20.21 13.21
C ALA A 313 -21.94 -20.20 13.71
N ASP A 314 -22.93 -20.15 12.81
CA ASP A 314 -24.36 -20.15 13.14
C ASP A 314 -24.86 -21.46 13.79
N GLN A 315 -24.09 -22.55 13.65
CA GLN A 315 -24.35 -23.81 14.35
C GLN A 315 -23.81 -23.83 15.78
N CYS A 316 -23.00 -22.83 16.15
CA CYS A 316 -22.40 -22.69 17.47
C CYS A 316 -23.19 -21.69 18.33
N GLU A 317 -23.07 -21.82 19.65
CA GLU A 317 -23.61 -20.80 20.57
C GLU A 317 -22.99 -19.42 20.29
N ASP A 318 -23.81 -18.37 20.36
CA ASP A 318 -23.45 -16.96 20.12
C ASP A 318 -22.94 -16.64 18.69
N SER A 319 -23.19 -17.51 17.70
CA SER A 319 -22.63 -17.39 16.33
C SER A 319 -21.09 -17.24 16.34
N LYS A 320 -20.41 -17.91 17.28
CA LYS A 320 -18.95 -17.90 17.38
C LYS A 320 -18.38 -19.31 17.37
N ILE A 321 -17.36 -19.50 16.54
CA ILE A 321 -16.66 -20.77 16.36
C ILE A 321 -15.73 -21.02 17.55
N THR A 322 -15.69 -22.27 18.02
CA THR A 322 -14.70 -22.77 18.97
C THR A 322 -13.82 -23.83 18.30
N LEU A 323 -12.65 -24.10 18.88
CA LEU A 323 -11.77 -25.17 18.37
C LEU A 323 -12.46 -26.56 18.45
N GLU A 324 -13.29 -26.76 19.47
CA GLU A 324 -14.04 -28.01 19.66
C GLU A 324 -15.12 -28.19 18.60
N SER A 325 -15.84 -27.13 18.21
CA SER A 325 -16.87 -27.23 17.18
C SER A 325 -16.29 -27.60 15.81
N LEU A 326 -15.12 -27.06 15.44
CA LEU A 326 -14.44 -27.44 14.20
C LEU A 326 -14.01 -28.91 14.21
N LYS A 327 -13.52 -29.43 15.35
CA LYS A 327 -13.09 -30.83 15.48
C LYS A 327 -14.21 -31.84 15.27
N LEU A 328 -15.45 -31.48 15.60
CA LEU A 328 -16.64 -32.32 15.38
C LEU A 328 -16.92 -32.56 13.88
N HIS A 329 -16.50 -31.65 13.01
CA HIS A 329 -16.68 -31.80 11.56
C HIS A 329 -15.61 -32.65 10.88
N HIS A 330 -14.60 -33.11 11.63
CA HIS A 330 -13.52 -34.00 11.14
C HIS A 330 -12.83 -33.49 9.87
N PHE A 331 -12.60 -32.17 9.80
CA PHE A 331 -11.85 -31.58 8.70
C PHE A 331 -10.40 -32.10 8.69
N PRO A 332 -9.75 -32.16 7.51
CA PRO A 332 -8.31 -32.37 7.45
C PRO A 332 -7.57 -31.29 8.27
N PRO A 333 -6.45 -31.61 8.95
CA PRO A 333 -5.79 -30.68 9.89
C PRO A 333 -5.47 -29.29 9.30
N ALA A 334 -5.00 -29.23 8.06
CA ALA A 334 -4.70 -27.97 7.38
C ALA A 334 -5.96 -27.11 7.15
N THR A 335 -7.10 -27.73 6.87
CA THR A 335 -8.38 -27.03 6.69
C THR A 335 -8.95 -26.58 8.02
N GLU A 336 -8.89 -27.41 9.06
CA GLU A 336 -9.28 -27.05 10.43
C GLU A 336 -8.48 -25.83 10.91
N ASN A 337 -7.15 -25.90 10.83
CA ASN A 337 -6.27 -24.81 11.25
C ASN A 337 -6.54 -23.53 10.45
N PHE A 338 -6.74 -23.62 9.14
CA PHE A 338 -7.09 -22.46 8.32
C PHE A 338 -8.41 -21.82 8.75
N LEU A 339 -9.48 -22.61 8.93
CA LEU A 339 -10.78 -22.10 9.33
C LEU A 339 -10.76 -21.46 10.73
N PHE A 340 -10.01 -22.05 11.66
CA PHE A 340 -9.82 -21.48 13.00
C PHE A 340 -9.16 -20.10 12.95
N HIS A 341 -8.06 -19.96 12.21
CA HIS A 341 -7.38 -18.67 12.07
C HIS A 341 -8.19 -17.68 11.24
N LEU A 342 -8.94 -18.14 10.25
CA LEU A 342 -9.84 -17.30 9.46
C LEU A 342 -10.98 -16.78 10.32
N ALA A 343 -11.56 -17.60 11.21
CA ALA A 343 -12.56 -17.17 12.18
C ALA A 343 -12.01 -16.08 13.10
N ALA A 344 -10.76 -16.19 13.55
CA ALA A 344 -10.10 -15.14 14.32
C ALA A 344 -9.97 -13.84 13.51
N ALA A 345 -9.53 -13.95 12.25
CA ALA A 345 -9.34 -12.80 11.36
C ALA A 345 -10.67 -12.08 11.05
N GLU A 346 -11.77 -12.82 10.93
CA GLU A 346 -13.13 -12.31 10.64
C GLU A 346 -13.96 -12.02 11.90
N GLN A 347 -13.37 -12.08 13.10
CA GLN A 347 -14.04 -11.82 14.38
C GLN A 347 -15.21 -12.79 14.70
N LEU A 348 -15.18 -13.98 14.11
CA LEU A 348 -16.13 -15.07 14.34
C LEU A 348 -15.64 -16.09 15.36
N LEU A 349 -14.45 -15.90 15.95
CA LEU A 349 -13.90 -16.80 16.97
C LEU A 349 -14.36 -16.41 18.37
N ARG A 350 -14.73 -17.41 19.19
CA ARG A 350 -14.85 -17.27 20.64
C ARG A 350 -13.48 -17.54 21.26
N ILE A 351 -12.89 -16.50 21.87
CA ILE A 351 -11.61 -16.58 22.58
C ILE A 351 -11.82 -17.24 23.94
#